data_AF-A0A2U1K8V5-F1
#
_entry.id   AF-A0A2U1K8V5-F1
#
_cell.length_a   1.000
_cell.length_b   1.000
_cell.length_c   1.000
_cell.angle_alpha   90.00
_cell.angle_beta   90.00
_cell.angle_gamma   90.00
#
_symmetry.space_group_name_H-M   'P 1'
#
loop_
_entity.id
_entity.type
_entity.pdbx_description
1 polymer ?
#
loop_
_entity_poly.entity_id
_entity_poly.type
_entity_poly.pdbx_seq_one_letter_code
_entity_poly.pdbx_strand_id
1 'polypeptide(L)'
;MIESQRHSYHLVDPSPWPISGSLGALATTVGGVMYMHSFQGGATLLSLGLIFILYTMFVWWRDVLRESTLEGHHTKVVQLGPRYGFILFIVSEVMFLFALFRASSHSSLAPTVEIGGIWPPKGIAVLDPREIPFLNTLIPLSSGAAVTWAHHAILAGKEKRAVYALVATVSLALVFTAFQGMEYYQAPSTISDSIYGSTFFLATGFHGFHVIIGTLFSIICGIRQYLGHLTKEHHVGFEAAAWYWHFVDVVRDRRDYGRSCSPRNDPKLDLGLFEIVPFNRNQRCFLVSRFFSEQIEEPNGSNSYKKPSIIAIQDRN
;
A
#
# COMPACT_ATOMS: atom_id res chain seq x y z
N MET A 1 30.68 -8.05 -21.42
CA MET A 1 30.95 -6.60 -21.52
C MET A 1 29.90 -5.97 -22.41
N ILE A 2 29.30 -4.85 -21.99
CA ILE A 2 28.25 -4.10 -22.74
C ILE A 2 28.67 -3.80 -24.19
N GLU A 3 29.96 -3.74 -24.48
CA GLU A 3 30.49 -3.58 -25.84
C GLU A 3 30.04 -4.68 -26.82
N SER A 4 29.80 -5.91 -26.34
CA SER A 4 29.26 -7.02 -27.14
C SER A 4 27.72 -6.99 -27.22
N GLN A 5 27.06 -6.61 -26.13
CA GLN A 5 25.60 -6.52 -26.02
C GLN A 5 25.19 -5.08 -26.31
N ARG A 6 24.90 -4.76 -27.58
CA ARG A 6 24.68 -3.40 -28.13
C ARG A 6 23.49 -2.60 -27.51
N HIS A 7 22.95 -3.02 -26.37
CA HIS A 7 21.89 -2.37 -25.64
C HIS A 7 22.09 -2.49 -24.12
N SER A 8 21.57 -1.52 -23.37
CA SER A 8 21.69 -1.47 -21.90
C SER A 8 20.58 -2.24 -21.15
N TYR A 9 19.68 -2.92 -21.88
CA TYR A 9 18.63 -3.74 -21.28
C TYR A 9 19.15 -5.04 -20.70
N HIS A 10 18.50 -5.50 -19.63
CA HIS A 10 18.77 -6.78 -18.97
C HIS A 10 18.13 -7.93 -19.77
N LEU A 11 18.94 -8.91 -20.17
CA LEU A 11 18.47 -10.18 -20.70
C LEU A 11 18.54 -11.19 -19.55
N VAL A 12 17.37 -11.58 -19.05
CA VAL A 12 17.26 -12.47 -17.89
C VAL A 12 17.44 -13.92 -18.33
N ASP A 13 18.20 -14.69 -17.56
CA ASP A 13 18.39 -16.12 -17.79
C ASP A 13 17.09 -16.91 -17.51
N PRO A 14 16.90 -18.09 -18.13
CA PRO A 14 15.73 -18.93 -17.86
C PRO A 14 15.64 -19.29 -16.37
N SER A 15 14.51 -18.98 -15.73
CA SER A 15 14.25 -19.30 -14.33
C SER A 15 12.99 -20.16 -14.17
N PRO A 16 12.96 -21.09 -13.19
CA PRO A 16 11.80 -21.95 -12.94
C PRO A 16 10.71 -21.27 -12.10
N TRP A 17 10.93 -20.05 -11.61
CA TRP A 17 10.04 -19.38 -10.67
C TRP A 17 8.65 -19.07 -11.23
N PRO A 18 8.47 -18.68 -12.51
CA PRO A 18 7.13 -18.46 -13.07
C PRO A 18 6.25 -19.72 -13.04
N ILE A 19 6.81 -20.89 -13.40
CA ILE A 19 6.06 -22.16 -13.39
C ILE A 19 5.83 -22.67 -11.95
N SER A 20 6.81 -22.49 -11.06
CA SER A 20 6.63 -22.81 -9.64
C SER A 20 5.53 -21.95 -9.01
N GLY A 21 5.50 -20.65 -9.30
CA GLY A 21 4.47 -19.74 -8.80
C GLY A 21 3.08 -20.07 -9.32
N SER A 22 2.95 -20.41 -10.61
CA SER A 22 1.66 -20.78 -11.19
C SER A 22 1.11 -22.09 -10.61
N LEU A 23 1.96 -23.10 -10.37
CA LEU A 23 1.58 -24.33 -9.68
C LEU A 23 1.17 -24.07 -8.22
N GLY A 24 1.87 -23.17 -7.53
CA GLY A 24 1.50 -22.74 -6.18
C GLY A 24 0.14 -22.04 -6.12
N ALA A 25 -0.15 -21.17 -7.08
CA ALA A 25 -1.44 -20.50 -7.22
C ALA A 25 -2.58 -21.48 -7.52
N LEU A 26 -2.34 -22.47 -8.39
CA LEU A 26 -3.29 -23.55 -8.67
C LEU A 26 -3.58 -24.39 -7.41
N ALA A 27 -2.53 -24.83 -6.72
CA ALA A 27 -2.66 -25.62 -5.49
C ALA A 27 -3.43 -24.84 -4.39
N THR A 28 -3.14 -23.55 -4.24
CA THR A 28 -3.84 -22.67 -3.28
C THR A 28 -5.32 -22.53 -3.64
N THR A 29 -5.65 -22.32 -4.92
CA THR A 29 -7.03 -22.15 -5.38
C THR A 29 -7.83 -23.45 -5.21
N VAL A 30 -7.29 -24.58 -5.67
CA VAL A 30 -7.94 -25.90 -5.53
C VAL A 30 -8.08 -26.28 -4.05
N GLY A 31 -7.02 -26.10 -3.26
CA GLY A 31 -7.03 -26.33 -1.82
C GLY A 31 -8.06 -25.45 -1.09
N GLY A 32 -8.18 -24.18 -1.49
CA GLY A 32 -9.19 -23.25 -0.95
C GLY A 32 -10.61 -23.70 -1.24
N VAL A 33 -10.92 -24.10 -2.48
CA VAL A 33 -12.23 -24.65 -2.84
C VAL A 33 -12.52 -25.92 -2.05
N MET A 34 -11.55 -26.84 -1.95
CA MET A 34 -11.71 -28.08 -1.19
C MET A 34 -11.95 -27.80 0.30
N TYR A 35 -11.24 -26.83 0.88
CA TYR A 35 -11.41 -26.42 2.28
C TYR A 35 -12.80 -25.84 2.54
N MET A 36 -13.28 -24.92 1.69
CA MET A 36 -14.61 -24.30 1.83
C MET A 36 -15.76 -25.30 1.71
N HIS A 37 -15.58 -26.38 0.94
CA HIS A 37 -16.59 -27.43 0.74
C HIS A 37 -16.37 -28.66 1.64
N SER A 38 -15.52 -28.56 2.67
CA SER A 38 -15.27 -29.63 3.65
C SER A 38 -14.77 -30.96 3.06
N PHE A 39 -14.01 -30.93 1.97
CA PHE A 39 -13.36 -32.12 1.41
C PHE A 39 -12.14 -32.54 2.25
N GLN A 40 -11.88 -33.85 2.30
CA GLN A 40 -10.68 -34.40 2.94
C GLN A 40 -9.41 -33.89 2.25
N GLY A 41 -8.41 -33.48 3.03
CA GLY A 41 -7.16 -32.93 2.52
C GLY A 41 -7.23 -31.49 2.00
N GLY A 42 -8.38 -30.81 2.08
CA GLY A 42 -8.51 -29.41 1.64
C GLY A 42 -7.58 -28.46 2.40
N ALA A 43 -7.58 -28.52 3.73
CA ALA A 43 -6.72 -27.69 4.58
C ALA A 43 -5.21 -27.93 4.32
N THR A 44 -4.81 -29.19 4.09
CA THR A 44 -3.42 -29.53 3.82
C THR A 44 -2.96 -29.03 2.46
N LEU A 45 -3.80 -29.18 1.42
CA LEU A 45 -3.48 -28.68 0.08
C LEU A 45 -3.43 -27.15 0.06
N LEU A 46 -4.38 -26.47 0.73
CA LEU A 46 -4.37 -25.01 0.88
C LEU A 46 -3.09 -24.52 1.55
N SER A 47 -2.74 -25.11 2.70
CA SER A 47 -1.54 -24.73 3.46
C SER A 47 -0.25 -24.98 2.67
N LEU A 48 -0.18 -26.11 1.97
CA LEU A 48 0.95 -26.44 1.10
C LEU A 48 1.07 -25.46 -0.06
N GLY A 49 -0.05 -25.13 -0.72
CA GLY A 49 -0.08 -24.14 -1.79
C GLY A 49 0.42 -22.76 -1.35
N LEU A 50 -0.04 -22.29 -0.17
CA LEU A 50 0.42 -21.03 0.41
C LEU A 50 1.92 -21.05 0.73
N ILE A 51 2.43 -22.12 1.34
CA ILE A 51 3.87 -22.28 1.61
C ILE A 51 4.66 -22.28 0.29
N PHE A 52 4.14 -22.93 -0.75
CA PHE A 52 4.79 -23.00 -2.06
C PHE A 52 4.90 -21.61 -2.69
N ILE A 53 3.82 -20.81 -2.66
CA ILE A 53 3.84 -19.41 -3.14
C ILE A 53 4.86 -18.58 -2.36
N LEU A 54 4.84 -18.66 -1.02
CA LEU A 54 5.79 -17.91 -0.17
C LEU A 54 7.24 -18.31 -0.47
N TYR A 55 7.50 -19.60 -0.70
CA TYR A 55 8.80 -20.09 -1.09
C TYR A 55 9.23 -19.55 -2.47
N THR A 56 8.36 -19.62 -3.48
CA THR A 56 8.66 -19.06 -4.81
C THR A 56 8.94 -17.57 -4.71
N MET A 57 8.13 -16.80 -3.97
CA MET A 57 8.35 -15.37 -3.77
C MET A 57 9.72 -15.08 -3.13
N PHE A 58 10.07 -15.81 -2.07
CA PHE A 58 11.36 -15.65 -1.39
C PHE A 58 12.54 -15.91 -2.32
N VAL A 59 12.53 -17.04 -3.03
CA VAL A 59 13.65 -17.43 -3.90
C VAL A 59 13.75 -16.53 -5.14
N TRP A 60 12.61 -16.14 -5.71
CA TRP A 60 12.59 -15.22 -6.85
C TRP A 60 13.14 -13.84 -6.45
N TRP A 61 12.73 -13.31 -5.31
CA TRP A 61 13.25 -12.03 -4.82
C TRP A 61 14.74 -12.10 -4.48
N ARG A 62 15.21 -13.23 -3.92
CA ARG A 62 16.65 -13.46 -3.72
C ARG A 62 17.42 -13.39 -5.04
N ASP A 63 16.90 -13.98 -6.11
CA ASP A 63 17.57 -13.99 -7.41
C ASP A 63 17.60 -12.59 -8.04
N VAL A 64 16.50 -11.83 -7.96
CA VAL A 64 16.49 -10.40 -8.35
C VAL A 64 17.50 -9.57 -7.56
N LEU A 65 17.65 -9.85 -6.25
CA LEU A 65 18.65 -9.17 -5.42
C LEU A 65 20.08 -9.53 -5.84
N ARG A 66 20.34 -10.79 -6.20
CA ARG A 66 21.64 -11.25 -6.72
C ARG A 66 21.97 -10.59 -8.06
N GLU A 67 21.05 -10.65 -9.02
CA GLU A 67 21.21 -10.07 -10.37
C GLU A 67 21.47 -8.55 -10.31
N SER A 68 20.77 -7.86 -9.40
CA SER A 68 20.90 -6.42 -9.25
C SER A 68 22.15 -5.99 -8.47
N THR A 69 22.41 -6.62 -7.33
CA THR A 69 23.43 -6.15 -6.36
C THR A 69 24.80 -6.78 -6.60
N LEU A 70 24.85 -8.06 -6.95
CA LEU A 70 26.10 -8.81 -7.09
C LEU A 70 26.58 -8.85 -8.55
N GLU A 71 25.66 -9.03 -9.50
CA GLU A 71 25.98 -9.15 -10.93
C GLU A 71 25.89 -7.80 -11.66
N GLY A 72 25.20 -6.81 -11.07
CA GLY A 72 25.19 -5.43 -11.55
C GLY A 72 24.39 -5.22 -12.84
N HIS A 73 23.43 -6.08 -13.15
CA HIS A 73 22.64 -6.00 -14.39
C HIS A 73 21.65 -4.82 -14.44
N HIS A 74 21.40 -4.15 -13.30
CA HIS A 74 20.48 -3.02 -13.19
C HIS A 74 21.11 -1.70 -13.64
N THR A 75 21.25 -1.51 -14.96
CA THR A 75 21.62 -0.21 -15.55
C THR A 75 20.54 0.86 -15.29
N LYS A 76 20.86 2.14 -15.49
CA LYS A 76 19.90 3.24 -15.28
C LYS A 76 18.61 3.08 -16.11
N VAL A 77 18.71 2.54 -17.33
CA VAL A 77 17.53 2.25 -18.18
C VAL A 77 16.69 1.12 -17.58
N VAL A 78 17.34 0.07 -17.09
CA VAL A 78 16.65 -1.06 -16.46
C VAL A 78 15.94 -0.62 -15.18
N GLN A 79 16.55 0.26 -14.38
CA GLN A 79 15.95 0.77 -13.14
C GLN A 79 14.62 1.52 -13.34
N LEU A 80 14.42 2.16 -14.50
CA LEU A 80 13.14 2.81 -14.82
C LEU A 80 11.99 1.81 -14.95
N GLY A 81 12.27 0.58 -15.43
CA GLY A 81 11.27 -0.47 -15.61
C GLY A 81 10.56 -0.85 -14.31
N PRO A 82 11.28 -1.31 -13.26
CA PRO A 82 10.71 -1.60 -11.95
C PRO A 82 9.99 -0.40 -11.32
N ARG A 83 10.47 0.84 -11.54
CA ARG A 83 9.77 2.04 -11.05
C ARG A 83 8.38 2.17 -11.68
N TYR A 84 8.29 2.14 -13.01
CA TYR A 84 6.99 2.17 -13.70
C TYR A 84 6.12 0.96 -13.37
N GLY A 85 6.70 -0.24 -13.33
CA GLY A 85 5.97 -1.46 -12.98
C GLY A 85 5.37 -1.40 -11.58
N PHE A 86 6.11 -0.89 -10.61
CA PHE A 86 5.62 -0.76 -9.24
C PHE A 86 4.57 0.34 -9.08
N ILE A 87 4.68 1.45 -9.82
CA ILE A 87 3.63 2.48 -9.86
C ILE A 87 2.33 1.88 -10.42
N LEU A 88 2.39 1.13 -11.52
CA LEU A 88 1.22 0.47 -12.10
C LEU A 88 0.61 -0.57 -11.14
N PHE A 89 1.44 -1.29 -10.39
CA PHE A 89 0.99 -2.18 -9.32
C PHE A 89 0.25 -1.42 -8.21
N ILE A 90 0.79 -0.29 -7.72
CA ILE A 90 0.07 0.53 -6.73
C ILE A 90 -1.27 1.02 -7.29
N VAL A 91 -1.31 1.44 -8.56
CA VAL A 91 -2.55 1.87 -9.20
C VAL A 91 -3.59 0.73 -9.24
N SER A 92 -3.19 -0.52 -9.50
CA SER A 92 -4.12 -1.65 -9.44
C SER A 92 -4.65 -1.88 -8.02
N GLU A 93 -3.80 -1.76 -7.00
CA GLU A 93 -4.21 -1.93 -5.59
C GLU A 93 -5.14 -0.81 -5.12
N VAL A 94 -4.92 0.43 -5.59
CA VAL A 94 -5.84 1.56 -5.35
C VAL A 94 -7.21 1.27 -5.96
N MET A 95 -7.27 0.73 -7.18
CA MET A 95 -8.54 0.37 -7.82
C MET A 95 -9.25 -0.79 -7.12
N PHE A 96 -8.48 -1.77 -6.61
CA PHE A 96 -9.02 -2.86 -5.79
C PHE A 96 -9.68 -2.34 -4.50
N LEU A 97 -8.99 -1.47 -3.75
CA LEU A 97 -9.54 -0.85 -2.54
C LEU A 97 -10.70 0.10 -2.83
N PHE A 98 -10.66 0.80 -3.98
CA PHE A 98 -11.78 1.64 -4.43
C PHE A 98 -13.07 0.84 -4.62
N ALA A 99 -12.98 -0.41 -5.11
CA ALA A 99 -14.15 -1.27 -5.23
C ALA A 99 -14.77 -1.60 -3.86
N LEU A 100 -13.95 -1.88 -2.85
CA LEU A 100 -14.42 -2.12 -1.47
C LEU A 100 -15.03 -0.86 -0.85
N PHE A 101 -14.41 0.30 -1.05
CA PHE A 101 -14.95 1.58 -0.59
C PHE A 101 -16.29 1.91 -1.26
N ARG A 102 -16.43 1.63 -2.56
CA ARG A 102 -17.68 1.77 -3.29
C ARG A 102 -18.78 0.86 -2.74
N ALA A 103 -18.45 -0.39 -2.41
CA ALA A 103 -19.41 -1.32 -1.80
C ALA A 103 -19.92 -0.82 -0.45
N SER A 104 -19.02 -0.35 0.42
CA SER A 104 -19.40 0.25 1.70
C SER A 104 -20.24 1.51 1.53
N SER A 105 -19.82 2.43 0.64
CA SER A 105 -20.52 3.70 0.42
C SER A 105 -21.90 3.51 -0.19
N HIS A 106 -22.04 2.57 -1.13
CA HIS A 106 -23.34 2.24 -1.72
C HIS A 106 -24.33 1.75 -0.65
N SER A 107 -23.85 0.89 0.25
CA SER A 107 -24.65 0.32 1.34
C SER A 107 -25.00 1.33 2.43
N SER A 108 -24.10 2.28 2.71
CA SER A 108 -24.30 3.28 3.77
C SER A 108 -25.09 4.52 3.34
N LEU A 109 -25.02 4.93 2.07
CA LEU A 109 -25.70 6.13 1.56
C LEU A 109 -27.20 5.91 1.31
N ALA A 110 -27.60 4.70 0.94
CA ALA A 110 -28.98 4.32 0.68
C ALA A 110 -29.30 2.98 1.38
N PRO A 111 -29.39 2.98 2.73
CA PRO A 111 -29.63 1.76 3.49
C PRO A 111 -30.96 1.12 3.10
N THR A 112 -30.97 -0.21 2.93
CA THR A 112 -32.18 -0.95 2.54
C THR A 112 -33.22 -0.96 3.67
N VAL A 113 -34.48 -1.23 3.30
CA VAL A 113 -35.57 -1.36 4.28
C VAL A 113 -35.33 -2.51 5.27
N GLU A 114 -34.61 -3.55 4.86
CA GLU A 114 -34.29 -4.73 5.68
C GLU A 114 -33.40 -4.38 6.89
N ILE A 115 -32.49 -3.40 6.73
CA ILE A 115 -31.66 -2.89 7.84
C ILE A 115 -32.32 -1.73 8.60
N GLY A 116 -33.59 -1.44 8.31
CA GLY A 116 -34.38 -0.39 8.96
C GLY A 116 -34.23 1.00 8.34
N GLY A 117 -33.65 1.12 7.14
CA GLY A 117 -33.53 2.39 6.42
C GLY A 117 -32.63 3.43 7.10
N ILE A 118 -31.78 3.01 8.03
CA ILE A 118 -30.83 3.87 8.76
C ILE A 118 -29.43 3.27 8.73
N TRP A 119 -28.41 4.11 8.91
CA TRP A 119 -27.02 3.69 9.03
C TRP A 119 -26.39 4.30 10.29
N PRO A 120 -25.71 3.52 11.15
CA PRO A 120 -25.56 2.06 11.11
C PRO A 120 -26.89 1.30 11.35
N PRO A 121 -26.99 0.02 10.94
CA PRO A 121 -28.17 -0.82 11.21
C PRO A 121 -28.50 -0.89 12.70
N LYS A 122 -29.80 -0.96 13.03
CA LYS A 122 -30.25 -1.10 14.44
C LYS A 122 -29.68 -2.38 15.05
N GLY A 123 -29.17 -2.28 16.28
CA GLY A 123 -28.64 -3.42 17.04
C GLY A 123 -27.14 -3.66 16.85
N ILE A 124 -26.47 -2.92 15.98
CA ILE A 124 -25.01 -2.98 15.83
C ILE A 124 -24.37 -1.90 16.69
N ALA A 125 -23.58 -2.33 17.67
CA ALA A 125 -22.69 -1.44 18.40
C ALA A 125 -21.50 -1.09 17.50
N VAL A 126 -21.25 0.21 17.33
CA VAL A 126 -20.13 0.73 16.53
C VAL A 126 -18.98 1.09 17.45
N LEU A 127 -17.75 0.80 17.04
CA LEU A 127 -16.54 1.21 17.74
C LEU A 127 -16.45 2.75 17.79
N ASP A 128 -16.07 3.31 18.94
CA ASP A 128 -15.86 4.76 19.04
C ASP A 128 -14.63 5.16 18.20
N PRO A 129 -14.79 6.03 17.18
CA PRO A 129 -13.66 6.46 16.34
C PRO A 129 -12.54 7.18 17.10
N ARG A 130 -12.81 7.72 18.31
CA ARG A 130 -11.85 8.52 19.08
C ARG A 130 -10.88 7.70 19.93
N GLU A 131 -11.13 6.42 20.10
CA GLU A 131 -10.33 5.54 20.95
C GLU A 131 -9.19 4.89 20.15
N ILE A 132 -9.22 3.56 20.02
CA ILE A 132 -8.25 2.77 19.27
C ILE A 132 -8.14 3.21 17.80
N PRO A 133 -9.25 3.53 17.07
CA PRO A 133 -9.16 3.93 15.67
C PRO A 133 -8.34 5.20 15.46
N PHE A 134 -8.49 6.20 16.35
CA PHE A 134 -7.73 7.45 16.31
C PHE A 134 -6.23 7.22 16.51
N LEU A 135 -5.86 6.38 17.49
CA LEU A 135 -4.46 6.01 17.69
C LEU A 135 -3.88 5.28 16.47
N ASN A 136 -4.68 4.40 15.88
CA ASN A 136 -4.34 3.69 14.64
C ASN A 136 -4.30 4.59 13.40
N THR A 137 -4.62 5.88 13.51
CA THR A 137 -4.35 6.89 12.47
C THR A 137 -3.04 7.63 12.75
N LEU A 138 -2.74 7.95 14.01
CA LEU A 138 -1.50 8.64 14.40
C LEU A 138 -0.25 7.77 14.22
N ILE A 139 -0.33 6.47 14.50
CA ILE A 139 0.81 5.55 14.39
C ILE A 139 1.30 5.44 12.93
N PRO A 140 0.43 5.14 11.93
CA PRO A 140 0.84 5.11 10.53
C PRO A 140 1.43 6.44 10.05
N LEU A 141 0.81 7.58 10.37
CA LEU A 141 1.34 8.91 10.02
C LEU A 141 2.76 9.13 10.58
N SER A 142 2.98 8.75 11.84
CA SER A 142 4.31 8.80 12.47
C SER A 142 5.30 7.86 11.78
N SER A 143 4.84 6.67 11.37
CA SER A 143 5.66 5.69 10.66
C SER A 143 6.04 6.18 9.25
N GLY A 144 5.14 6.88 8.56
CA GLY A 144 5.39 7.50 7.27
C GLY A 144 6.46 8.59 7.36
N ALA A 145 6.41 9.44 8.40
CA ALA A 145 7.48 10.40 8.67
C ALA A 145 8.83 9.72 8.95
N ALA A 146 8.84 8.57 9.64
CA ALA A 146 10.05 7.78 9.87
C ALA A 146 10.61 7.16 8.56
N VAL A 147 9.75 6.72 7.64
CA VAL A 147 10.18 6.26 6.29
C VAL A 147 10.79 7.41 5.50
N THR A 148 10.18 8.60 5.52
CA THR A 148 10.75 9.78 4.86
C THR A 148 12.10 10.16 5.48
N TRP A 149 12.24 10.04 6.80
CA TRP A 149 13.54 10.20 7.48
C TRP A 149 14.57 9.18 7.01
N ALA A 150 14.19 7.90 6.85
CA ALA A 150 15.06 6.87 6.29
C ALA A 150 15.50 7.22 4.87
N HIS A 151 14.58 7.70 4.03
CA HIS A 151 14.87 8.11 2.65
C HIS A 151 15.92 9.22 2.60
N HIS A 152 15.72 10.30 3.36
CA HIS A 152 16.70 11.38 3.43
C HIS A 152 18.04 10.94 4.04
N ALA A 153 18.05 9.96 4.95
CA ALA A 153 19.29 9.40 5.48
C ALA A 153 20.09 8.63 4.42
N ILE A 154 19.42 7.86 3.56
CA ILE A 154 20.05 7.15 2.42
C ILE A 154 20.61 8.16 1.42
N LEU A 155 19.82 9.17 1.03
CA LEU A 155 20.24 10.22 0.10
C LEU A 155 21.40 11.07 0.66
N ALA A 156 21.47 11.25 1.98
CA ALA A 156 22.57 11.93 2.65
C ALA A 156 23.80 11.03 2.89
N GLY A 157 23.76 9.74 2.50
CA GLY A 157 24.84 8.78 2.74
C GLY A 157 25.03 8.40 4.22
N LYS A 158 24.05 8.68 5.07
CA LYS A 158 24.10 8.40 6.52
C LYS A 158 23.50 7.03 6.83
N GLU A 159 24.19 5.97 6.44
CA GLU A 159 23.72 4.57 6.48
C GLU A 159 23.20 4.15 7.88
N LYS A 160 23.93 4.46 8.95
CA LYS A 160 23.50 4.12 10.32
C LYS A 160 22.16 4.76 10.70
N ARG A 161 21.93 6.01 10.29
CA ARG A 161 20.67 6.71 10.56
C ARG A 161 19.53 6.13 9.74
N ALA A 162 19.80 5.67 8.51
CA ALA A 162 18.81 4.98 7.69
C ALA A 162 18.34 3.67 8.34
N VAL A 163 19.25 2.88 8.92
CA VAL A 163 18.88 1.67 9.68
C VAL A 163 18.02 2.02 10.89
N TYR A 164 18.39 3.02 11.70
CA TYR A 164 17.59 3.42 12.86
C TYR A 164 16.19 3.90 12.48
N ALA A 165 16.08 4.68 11.41
CA ALA A 165 14.79 5.14 10.91
C ALA A 165 13.90 3.98 10.44
N LEU A 166 14.47 3.02 9.68
CA LEU A 166 13.75 1.81 9.24
C LEU A 166 13.29 0.93 10.41
N VAL A 167 14.13 0.75 11.44
CA VAL A 167 13.74 0.01 12.66
C VAL A 167 12.60 0.72 13.39
N ALA A 168 12.62 2.05 13.45
CA ALA A 168 11.54 2.84 14.03
C ALA A 168 10.22 2.67 13.25
N THR A 169 10.27 2.73 11.91
CA THR A 169 9.10 2.45 11.05
C THR A 169 8.53 1.06 11.33
N VAL A 170 9.36 0.02 11.30
CA VAL A 170 8.91 -1.38 11.52
C VAL A 170 8.33 -1.55 12.91
N SER A 171 8.92 -0.89 13.92
CA SER A 171 8.41 -0.96 15.29
C SER A 171 7.02 -0.32 15.40
N LEU A 172 6.80 0.85 14.80
CA LEU A 172 5.49 1.50 14.73
C LEU A 172 4.47 0.65 13.97
N ALA A 173 4.87 0.02 12.87
CA ALA A 173 4.04 -0.90 12.10
C ALA A 173 3.54 -2.11 12.90
N LEU A 174 4.44 -2.72 13.68
CA LEU A 174 4.09 -3.85 14.56
C LEU A 174 3.13 -3.42 15.67
N VAL A 175 3.35 -2.24 16.25
CA VAL A 175 2.44 -1.65 17.25
C VAL A 175 1.05 -1.42 16.64
N PHE A 176 0.96 -0.84 15.44
CA PHE A 176 -0.30 -0.69 14.72
C PHE A 176 -0.99 -2.05 14.49
N THR A 177 -0.25 -3.07 14.04
CA THR A 177 -0.82 -4.40 13.77
C THR A 177 -1.35 -5.05 15.05
N ALA A 178 -0.66 -4.87 16.18
CA ALA A 178 -1.12 -5.34 17.47
C ALA A 178 -2.40 -4.65 17.94
N PHE A 179 -2.48 -3.31 17.80
CA PHE A 179 -3.71 -2.57 18.12
C PHE A 179 -4.87 -2.94 17.18
N GLN A 180 -4.61 -3.17 15.89
CA GLN A 180 -5.65 -3.63 14.97
C GLN A 180 -6.16 -5.03 15.33
N GLY A 181 -5.28 -5.93 15.76
CA GLY A 181 -5.67 -7.24 16.28
C GLY A 181 -6.49 -7.16 17.57
N MET A 182 -6.12 -6.25 18.48
CA MET A 182 -6.91 -5.97 19.69
C MET A 182 -8.29 -5.42 19.35
N GLU A 183 -8.38 -4.50 18.39
CA GLU A 183 -9.64 -3.94 17.88
C GLU A 183 -10.55 -5.05 17.34
N TYR A 184 -10.01 -6.02 16.59
CA TYR A 184 -10.79 -7.15 16.09
C TYR A 184 -11.26 -8.10 17.19
N TYR A 185 -10.46 -8.31 18.23
CA TYR A 185 -10.83 -9.18 19.34
C TYR A 185 -11.90 -8.54 20.24
N GLN A 186 -11.86 -7.21 20.41
CA GLN A 186 -12.81 -6.46 21.24
C GLN A 186 -14.02 -5.95 20.45
N ALA A 187 -14.05 -6.14 19.12
CA ALA A 187 -15.14 -5.69 18.29
C ALA A 187 -16.47 -6.31 18.73
N PRO A 188 -17.52 -5.50 18.99
CA PRO A 188 -18.83 -6.01 19.39
C PRO A 188 -19.60 -6.64 18.22
N SER A 189 -19.16 -6.37 16.98
CA SER A 189 -19.74 -6.93 15.76
C SER A 189 -18.81 -7.95 15.11
N THR A 190 -19.37 -8.92 14.39
CA THR A 190 -18.66 -9.93 13.60
C THR A 190 -18.84 -9.74 12.09
N ILE A 191 -18.07 -10.47 11.29
CA ILE A 191 -18.19 -10.45 9.82
C ILE A 191 -19.58 -10.92 9.32
N SER A 192 -20.27 -11.76 10.11
CA SER A 192 -21.57 -12.36 9.78
C SER A 192 -22.80 -11.54 10.20
N ASP A 193 -22.63 -10.41 10.91
CA ASP A 193 -23.79 -9.73 11.51
C ASP A 193 -24.68 -9.01 10.49
N SER A 194 -24.10 -8.17 9.63
CA SER A 194 -24.83 -7.47 8.58
C SER A 194 -23.86 -6.94 7.51
N ILE A 195 -24.40 -6.25 6.51
CA ILE A 195 -23.60 -5.52 5.52
C ILE A 195 -22.58 -4.58 6.16
N TYR A 196 -22.87 -3.99 7.34
CA TYR A 196 -21.89 -3.18 8.08
C TYR A 196 -20.68 -4.01 8.51
N GLY A 197 -20.91 -5.15 9.17
CA GLY A 197 -19.84 -6.03 9.64
C GLY A 197 -19.04 -6.58 8.46
N SER A 198 -19.73 -7.07 7.43
CA SER A 198 -19.09 -7.62 6.23
C SER A 198 -18.22 -6.60 5.49
N THR A 199 -18.71 -5.38 5.23
CA THR A 199 -17.89 -4.36 4.54
C THR A 199 -16.79 -3.82 5.42
N PHE A 200 -17.01 -3.68 6.74
CA PHE A 200 -16.00 -3.28 7.70
C PHE A 200 -14.85 -4.28 7.72
N PHE A 201 -15.07 -5.54 8.13
CA PHE A 201 -14.00 -6.53 8.28
C PHE A 201 -13.29 -6.87 6.97
N LEU A 202 -13.99 -6.85 5.84
CA LEU A 202 -13.36 -7.08 4.54
C LEU A 202 -12.42 -5.92 4.17
N ALA A 203 -12.87 -4.67 4.28
CA ALA A 203 -12.06 -3.50 3.94
C ALA A 203 -10.88 -3.33 4.91
N THR A 204 -11.13 -3.43 6.21
CA THR A 204 -10.07 -3.31 7.23
C THR A 204 -9.12 -4.50 7.19
N GLY A 205 -9.63 -5.71 6.89
CA GLY A 205 -8.84 -6.93 6.76
C GLY A 205 -7.87 -6.87 5.61
N PHE A 206 -8.34 -6.48 4.41
CA PHE A 206 -7.44 -6.28 3.27
C PHE A 206 -6.42 -5.18 3.53
N HIS A 207 -6.82 -4.05 4.12
CA HIS A 207 -5.85 -3.03 4.50
C HIS A 207 -4.80 -3.56 5.49
N GLY A 208 -5.20 -4.30 6.52
CA GLY A 208 -4.28 -4.94 7.47
C GLY A 208 -3.32 -5.93 6.79
N PHE A 209 -3.80 -6.70 5.81
CA PHE A 209 -2.95 -7.56 4.98
C PHE A 209 -1.89 -6.76 4.22
N HIS A 210 -2.26 -5.62 3.63
CA HIS A 210 -1.30 -4.74 2.96
C HIS A 210 -0.28 -4.15 3.93
N VAL A 211 -0.68 -3.79 5.16
CA VAL A 211 0.25 -3.32 6.20
C VAL A 211 1.27 -4.41 6.55
N ILE A 212 0.84 -5.67 6.66
CA ILE A 212 1.76 -6.80 6.91
C ILE A 212 2.77 -6.95 5.76
N ILE A 213 2.31 -6.91 4.50
CA ILE A 213 3.20 -6.97 3.33
C ILE A 213 4.19 -5.80 3.34
N GLY A 214 3.72 -4.58 3.59
CA GLY A 214 4.58 -3.40 3.64
C GLY A 214 5.62 -3.48 4.77
N THR A 215 5.25 -4.12 5.88
CA THR A 215 6.12 -4.25 7.05
C THR A 215 7.23 -5.24 6.72
N LEU A 216 6.89 -6.37 6.11
CA LEU A 216 7.86 -7.34 5.60
C LEU A 216 8.78 -6.69 4.55
N PHE A 217 8.23 -5.89 3.64
CA PHE A 217 9.04 -5.21 2.62
C PHE A 217 10.02 -4.21 3.25
N SER A 218 9.58 -3.46 4.26
CA SER A 218 10.43 -2.56 5.04
C SER A 218 11.49 -3.29 5.85
N ILE A 219 11.18 -4.45 6.43
CA ILE A 219 12.15 -5.32 7.11
C ILE A 219 13.24 -5.78 6.13
N ILE A 220 12.87 -6.25 4.93
CA ILE A 220 13.84 -6.65 3.91
C ILE A 220 14.72 -5.46 3.50
N CYS A 221 14.15 -4.26 3.33
CA CYS A 221 14.95 -3.06 3.06
C CYS A 221 15.88 -2.68 4.22
N GLY A 222 15.43 -2.83 5.47
CA GLY A 222 16.25 -2.63 6.67
C GLY A 222 17.44 -3.59 6.74
N ILE A 223 17.21 -4.89 6.50
CA ILE A 223 18.26 -5.90 6.44
C ILE A 223 19.26 -5.56 5.32
N ARG A 224 18.76 -5.18 4.13
CA ARG A 224 19.61 -4.78 3.00
C ARG A 224 20.43 -3.54 3.29
N GLN A 225 19.87 -2.54 3.96
CA GLN A 225 20.59 -1.34 4.38
C GLN A 225 21.68 -1.66 5.40
N TYR A 226 21.39 -2.57 6.35
CA TYR A 226 22.36 -3.02 7.35
C TYR A 226 23.54 -3.79 6.71
N LEU A 227 23.26 -4.58 5.66
CA LEU A 227 24.27 -5.28 4.87
C LEU A 227 24.98 -4.39 3.84
N GLY A 228 24.61 -3.12 3.71
CA GLY A 228 25.25 -2.18 2.77
C GLY A 228 24.87 -2.37 1.30
N HIS A 229 23.75 -3.04 0.99
CA HIS A 229 23.31 -3.28 -0.39
C HIS A 229 22.66 -2.06 -1.07
N LEU A 230 22.29 -1.04 -0.30
CA LEU A 230 21.63 0.17 -0.80
C LEU A 230 22.63 1.31 -0.82
N THR A 231 22.76 1.98 -1.96
CA THR A 231 23.65 3.12 -2.13
C THR A 231 22.86 4.40 -2.39
N LYS A 232 23.49 5.55 -2.21
CA LYS A 232 22.90 6.87 -2.48
C LYS A 232 22.32 7.00 -3.90
N GLU A 233 22.93 6.34 -4.88
CA GLU A 233 22.53 6.46 -6.29
C GLU A 233 21.70 5.26 -6.79
N HIS A 234 21.65 4.18 -6.02
CA HIS A 234 20.98 2.93 -6.39
C HIS A 234 20.25 2.30 -5.21
N HIS A 235 18.97 2.63 -5.07
CA HIS A 235 18.11 2.13 -4.00
C HIS A 235 16.64 1.96 -4.41
N VAL A 236 16.39 1.53 -5.66
CA VAL A 236 15.03 1.33 -6.22
C VAL A 236 14.14 0.43 -5.35
N GLY A 237 14.72 -0.60 -4.71
CA GLY A 237 13.94 -1.47 -3.81
C GLY A 237 13.42 -0.74 -2.56
N PHE A 238 14.18 0.22 -2.03
CA PHE A 238 13.73 1.06 -0.93
C PHE A 238 12.70 2.10 -1.40
N GLU A 239 12.89 2.71 -2.59
CA GLU A 239 11.89 3.61 -3.18
C GLU A 239 10.53 2.90 -3.33
N ALA A 240 10.51 1.68 -3.85
CA ALA A 240 9.31 0.87 -3.96
C ALA A 240 8.67 0.58 -2.59
N ALA A 241 9.46 0.20 -1.57
CA ALA A 241 8.96 -0.01 -0.23
C ALA A 241 8.36 1.28 0.37
N ALA A 242 9.01 2.43 0.18
CA ALA A 242 8.53 3.72 0.66
C ALA A 242 7.22 4.15 -0.04
N TRP A 243 7.11 3.97 -1.36
CA TRP A 243 5.87 4.24 -2.10
C TRP A 243 4.74 3.34 -1.64
N TYR A 244 5.00 2.05 -1.41
CA TYR A 244 4.00 1.12 -0.89
C TYR A 244 3.57 1.49 0.53
N TRP A 245 4.51 1.89 1.39
CA TRP A 245 4.21 2.32 2.75
C TRP A 245 3.30 3.55 2.77
N HIS A 246 3.63 4.58 2.00
CA HIS A 246 2.79 5.77 1.87
C HIS A 246 1.42 5.47 1.26
N PHE A 247 1.33 4.53 0.31
CA PHE A 247 0.05 4.05 -0.22
C PHE A 247 -0.82 3.44 0.90
N VAL A 248 -0.24 2.59 1.74
CA VAL A 248 -0.94 1.97 2.87
C VAL A 248 -1.40 3.02 3.88
N ASP A 249 -0.57 4.02 4.20
CA ASP A 249 -0.94 5.13 5.11
C ASP A 249 -2.14 5.94 4.57
N VAL A 250 -2.11 6.33 3.29
CA VAL A 250 -3.14 7.17 2.65
C VAL A 250 -4.52 6.47 2.61
N VAL A 251 -4.54 5.15 2.44
CA VAL A 251 -5.80 4.37 2.40
C VAL A 251 -6.57 4.45 3.71
N ARG A 252 -5.90 4.66 4.86
CA ARG A 252 -6.58 4.70 6.17
C ARG A 252 -7.20 6.05 6.50
N ASP A 253 -6.58 7.15 6.08
CA ASP A 253 -6.96 8.53 6.44
C ASP A 253 -8.36 8.95 5.95
N ARG A 254 -9.01 8.16 5.09
CA ARG A 254 -10.37 8.44 4.59
C ARG A 254 -11.53 7.80 5.35
N ARG A 255 -11.29 7.11 6.48
CA ARG A 255 -12.37 6.38 7.19
C ARG A 255 -13.27 7.22 8.11
N ASP A 256 -13.04 8.53 8.24
CA ASP A 256 -13.83 9.39 9.14
C ASP A 256 -15.06 10.08 8.52
N TYR A 257 -15.44 9.80 7.28
CA TYR A 257 -16.65 10.38 6.68
C TYR A 257 -17.91 9.56 6.98
N GLY A 258 -18.34 9.63 8.24
CA GLY A 258 -19.58 9.03 8.74
C GLY A 258 -20.42 9.95 9.63
N ARG A 259 -20.24 11.29 9.57
CA ARG A 259 -21.13 12.23 10.26
C ARG A 259 -22.06 12.95 9.28
N SER A 260 -23.35 12.78 9.53
CA SER A 260 -24.40 13.71 9.13
C SER A 260 -24.00 15.13 9.54
N CYS A 261 -23.87 16.03 8.55
CA CYS A 261 -23.68 17.45 8.81
C CYS A 261 -24.92 18.02 9.53
N SER A 262 -24.77 18.38 10.81
CA SER A 262 -25.63 19.37 11.46
C SER A 262 -24.88 20.70 11.46
N PRO A 263 -25.48 21.81 10.98
CA PRO A 263 -24.79 23.08 10.91
C PRO A 263 -24.77 23.69 12.31
N ARG A 264 -23.57 23.84 12.89
CA ARG A 264 -23.38 24.72 14.05
C ARG A 264 -22.16 25.59 13.82
N ASN A 265 -22.39 26.89 13.83
CA ASN A 265 -21.40 27.96 13.71
C ASN A 265 -20.48 27.93 14.91
N ASP A 266 -19.17 27.78 14.69
CA ASP A 266 -18.13 28.22 15.62
C ASP A 266 -16.82 28.55 14.86
N PRO A 267 -15.98 29.45 15.39
CA PRO A 267 -14.99 30.18 14.62
C PRO A 267 -13.71 29.39 14.34
N LYS A 268 -13.11 29.69 13.17
CA LYS A 268 -11.91 29.06 12.60
C LYS A 268 -10.72 29.10 13.57
N LEU A 269 -10.14 27.92 13.84
CA LEU A 269 -8.79 27.78 14.37
C LEU A 269 -7.86 27.47 13.19
N ASP A 270 -7.08 28.45 12.73
CA ASP A 270 -6.09 28.27 11.68
C ASP A 270 -4.84 27.55 12.24
N LEU A 271 -4.68 26.27 11.90
CA LEU A 271 -3.42 25.53 12.01
C LEU A 271 -2.93 25.25 10.59
N GLY A 272 -2.05 26.14 10.11
CA GLY A 272 -1.56 26.22 8.72
C GLY A 272 -0.59 25.10 8.29
N LEU A 273 -1.02 23.84 8.32
CA LEU A 273 -0.43 22.75 7.55
C LEU A 273 -1.56 21.97 6.88
N PHE A 274 -1.57 21.97 5.54
CA PHE A 274 -2.58 21.39 4.63
C PHE A 274 -3.83 22.27 4.35
N GLU A 275 -3.83 22.94 3.19
CA GLU A 275 -5.07 23.46 2.60
C GLU A 275 -5.95 22.30 2.11
N ILE A 276 -7.07 22.08 2.80
CA ILE A 276 -8.18 21.26 2.32
C ILE A 276 -9.06 22.15 1.45
N VAL A 277 -8.99 21.97 0.12
CA VAL A 277 -9.93 22.62 -0.80
C VAL A 277 -11.29 21.91 -0.71
N PRO A 278 -12.39 22.62 -0.39
CA PRO A 278 -13.70 21.99 -0.25
C PRO A 278 -14.24 21.51 -1.61
N PHE A 279 -14.84 20.31 -1.59
CA PHE A 279 -15.51 19.68 -2.73
C PHE A 279 -16.80 20.44 -3.07
N ASN A 280 -16.77 21.27 -4.11
CA ASN A 280 -17.97 21.87 -4.69
C ASN A 280 -18.50 20.97 -5.83
N ARG A 281 -19.82 20.79 -5.88
CA ARG A 281 -20.58 19.74 -6.57
C ARG A 281 -20.42 19.67 -8.10
N ASN A 282 -19.59 20.51 -8.72
CA ASN A 282 -19.51 20.69 -10.18
C ASN A 282 -18.10 20.57 -10.80
N GLN A 283 -17.10 20.05 -10.10
CA GLN A 283 -15.79 19.75 -10.71
C GLN A 283 -15.40 18.27 -10.51
N ARG A 284 -15.49 17.50 -11.61
CA ARG A 284 -14.84 16.19 -11.70
C ARG A 284 -13.33 16.41 -11.80
N CYS A 285 -12.57 16.07 -10.77
CA CYS A 285 -11.13 15.87 -10.91
C CYS A 285 -10.61 14.78 -9.97
N PHE A 286 -9.85 13.86 -10.58
CA PHE A 286 -8.96 12.89 -9.95
C PHE A 286 -7.96 13.59 -9.03
N LEU A 287 -7.72 13.01 -7.85
CA LEU A 287 -6.68 13.43 -6.93
C LEU A 287 -5.54 12.40 -6.99
N VAL A 288 -4.66 12.55 -7.98
CA VAL A 288 -3.27 12.09 -7.84
C VAL A 288 -2.52 13.31 -7.31
N SER A 289 -2.33 13.33 -5.99
CA SER A 289 -1.74 14.46 -5.27
C SER A 289 -0.35 14.82 -5.83
N ARG A 290 -0.05 16.12 -5.81
CA ARG A 290 1.24 16.80 -6.08
C ARG A 290 2.50 16.10 -5.53
N PHE A 291 2.34 15.16 -4.60
CA PHE A 291 3.40 14.35 -4.01
C PHE A 291 4.17 13.49 -5.04
N PHE A 292 3.51 12.97 -6.07
CA PHE A 292 4.20 12.20 -7.13
C PHE A 292 5.09 13.08 -8.01
N SER A 293 4.83 14.38 -8.11
CA SER A 293 5.59 15.29 -8.97
C SER A 293 6.90 15.74 -8.31
N GLU A 294 6.93 15.91 -6.99
CA GLU A 294 8.13 16.35 -6.25
C GLU A 294 9.14 15.22 -6.00
N GLN A 295 8.71 13.94 -6.05
CA GLN A 295 9.60 12.78 -5.88
C GLN A 295 10.34 12.38 -7.18
N ILE A 296 9.98 12.97 -8.33
CA ILE A 296 10.60 12.69 -9.63
C ILE A 296 11.69 13.73 -9.99
N GLU A 297 11.75 14.87 -9.29
CA GLU A 297 12.76 15.91 -9.56
C GLU A 297 14.03 15.69 -8.70
N GLU A 298 15.13 15.30 -9.36
CA GLU A 298 16.48 15.35 -8.74
C GLU A 298 16.98 16.80 -8.58
N PRO A 299 17.81 17.09 -7.56
CA PRO A 299 18.32 18.44 -7.32
C PRO A 299 19.60 18.70 -8.12
N ASN A 300 19.48 19.42 -9.25
CA ASN A 300 20.31 20.57 -9.65
C ASN A 300 20.50 20.68 -11.17
N GLY A 301 20.44 21.94 -11.63
CA GLY A 301 21.34 22.43 -12.68
C GLY A 301 20.74 22.55 -14.07
N SER A 302 20.13 23.71 -14.32
CA SER A 302 20.05 24.39 -15.62
C SER A 302 19.74 23.52 -16.85
N ASN A 303 18.46 23.45 -17.23
CA ASN A 303 18.11 23.61 -18.64
C ASN A 303 16.66 24.06 -18.81
N SER A 304 16.51 25.21 -19.47
CA SER A 304 15.26 25.76 -19.93
C SER A 304 14.64 24.83 -20.97
N TYR A 305 13.68 24.00 -20.58
CA TYR A 305 12.75 23.37 -21.52
C TYR A 305 11.31 23.72 -21.15
N LYS A 306 10.63 24.32 -22.15
CA LYS A 306 9.23 24.76 -22.12
C LYS A 306 8.31 23.67 -21.55
N LYS A 307 7.43 24.07 -20.63
CA LYS A 307 6.25 23.29 -20.22
C LYS A 307 5.51 22.76 -21.47
N PRO A 308 5.20 21.47 -21.58
CA PRO A 308 4.23 21.02 -22.55
C PRO A 308 2.84 21.50 -22.08
N SER A 309 2.22 22.36 -22.88
CA SER A 309 0.80 22.71 -22.77
C SER A 309 -0.03 21.44 -22.98
N ILE A 310 -0.67 20.96 -21.93
CA ILE A 310 -1.66 19.89 -22.03
C ILE A 310 -2.86 20.46 -22.80
N ILE A 311 -3.11 19.86 -23.97
CA ILE A 311 -4.25 20.12 -24.83
C ILE A 311 -5.51 19.69 -24.08
N ALA A 312 -6.34 20.66 -23.69
CA ALA A 312 -7.69 20.40 -23.22
C ALA A 312 -8.55 19.96 -24.40
N ILE A 313 -9.03 18.71 -24.38
CA ILE A 313 -10.13 18.28 -25.24
C ILE A 313 -11.40 18.89 -24.64
N GLN A 314 -11.87 19.97 -25.26
CA GLN A 314 -13.11 20.63 -24.94
C GLN A 314 -14.20 20.02 -25.84
N ASP A 315 -15.01 19.12 -25.29
CA ASP A 315 -16.22 18.67 -25.97
C ASP A 315 -17.15 19.87 -26.17
N ARG A 316 -17.45 20.17 -27.44
CA ARG A 316 -18.51 21.11 -27.81
C ARG A 316 -19.83 20.35 -27.90
N ASN A 317 -20.80 20.85 -27.13
CA ASN A 317 -22.25 20.65 -27.17
C ASN A 317 -22.80 19.29 -26.74
#